data_AF-A0A7X5FT07-F1
#
_entry.id   AF-A0A7X5FT07-F1
#
_cell.length_a   1.000
_cell.length_b   1.000
_cell.length_c   1.000
_cell.angle_alpha   90.00
_cell.angle_beta   90.00
_cell.angle_gamma   90.00
#
_symmetry.space_group_name_H-M   'P 1'
#
loop_
_entity.id
_entity.type
_entity.pdbx_description
1 polymer ?
#
loop_
_entity_poly.entity_id
_entity_poly.type
_entity_poly.pdbx_seq_one_letter_code
_entity_poly.pdbx_strand_id
1 'polypeptide(L)'
;MEYFFLTVIILILLVGVFLTFRFSSKKELRKDKKNYYRKEIQKISDFPSPSERIMKYDVVLHHILKDYGYSGNVGDQLKAKPRVIHDLNTIWSLHKLRNKLAHSMDTISEELLERKAEEFEKEILRLL
;
A
#
# COMPACT_ATOMS: atom_id res chain seq x y z
N MET A 1 -24.87 -19.90 40.06
CA MET A 1 -23.63 -20.58 39.59
C MET A 1 -23.49 -20.49 38.08
N GLU A 2 -24.50 -20.86 37.28
CA GLU A 2 -24.42 -20.82 35.80
C GLU A 2 -24.06 -19.43 35.22
N TYR A 3 -24.70 -18.36 35.69
CA TYR A 3 -24.41 -16.99 35.21
C TYR A 3 -22.99 -16.51 35.54
N PHE A 4 -22.38 -17.01 36.63
CA PHE A 4 -21.01 -16.65 37.01
C PHE A 4 -19.97 -17.26 36.06
N PHE A 5 -20.19 -18.51 35.61
CA PHE A 5 -19.33 -19.13 34.60
C PHE A 5 -19.46 -18.43 33.25
N LEU A 6 -20.67 -18.04 32.85
CA LEU A 6 -20.92 -17.29 31.62
C LEU A 6 -20.21 -15.92 31.60
N THR A 7 -20.26 -15.16 32.70
CA THR A 7 -19.60 -13.85 32.75
C THR A 7 -18.07 -13.96 32.69
N VAL A 8 -17.49 -14.96 33.33
CA VAL A 8 -16.03 -15.22 33.27
C VAL A 8 -15.60 -15.61 31.86
N ILE A 9 -16.36 -16.45 31.16
CA ILE A 9 -16.05 -16.84 29.77
C ILE A 9 -16.09 -15.64 28.82
N ILE A 10 -17.12 -14.79 28.93
CA ILE A 10 -17.24 -13.57 28.13
C ILE A 10 -16.06 -12.64 28.39
N LEU A 11 -15.65 -12.47 29.66
CA LEU A 11 -14.51 -11.64 30.02
C LEU A 11 -13.20 -12.15 29.39
N ILE A 12 -12.95 -13.46 29.42
CA ILE A 12 -11.77 -14.09 28.81
C ILE A 12 -11.77 -13.89 27.29
N LEU A 13 -12.92 -14.05 26.62
CA LEU A 13 -13.04 -13.80 25.18
C LEU A 13 -12.77 -12.34 24.82
N LEU A 14 -13.33 -11.40 25.58
CA LEU A 14 -13.11 -9.96 25.36
C LEU A 14 -11.65 -9.58 25.57
N VAL A 15 -11.00 -10.11 26.61
CA VAL A 15 -9.56 -9.90 26.84
C VAL A 15 -8.73 -10.53 25.72
N GLY A 16 -9.07 -11.74 25.27
CA GLY A 16 -8.38 -12.40 24.15
C GLY A 16 -8.46 -11.60 22.85
N VAL A 17 -9.66 -11.12 22.49
CA VAL A 17 -9.85 -10.23 21.33
C VAL A 17 -9.09 -8.92 21.51
N PHE A 18 -9.13 -8.32 22.69
CA PHE A 18 -8.38 -7.09 22.98
C PHE A 18 -6.87 -7.28 22.83
N LEU A 19 -6.30 -8.37 23.35
CA LEU A 19 -4.86 -8.65 23.26
C LEU A 19 -4.44 -8.94 21.82
N THR A 20 -5.24 -9.70 21.05
CA THR A 20 -4.94 -9.95 19.63
C THR A 20 -4.95 -8.67 18.79
N PHE A 21 -5.87 -7.73 19.06
CA PHE A 21 -5.85 -6.41 18.44
C PHE A 21 -4.66 -5.55 18.91
N ARG A 22 -4.32 -5.59 20.21
CA ARG A 22 -3.25 -4.80 20.82
C ARG A 22 -1.86 -5.21 20.33
N PHE A 23 -1.64 -6.50 20.11
CA PHE A 23 -0.34 -7.06 19.69
C PHE A 23 -0.22 -7.31 18.18
N SER A 24 -1.24 -6.96 17.40
CA SER A 24 -1.14 -6.94 15.94
C SER A 24 -0.30 -5.74 15.50
N SER A 25 1.01 -5.83 15.71
CA SER A 25 1.97 -4.80 15.29
C SER A 25 1.92 -4.66 13.77
N LYS A 26 2.02 -3.42 13.29
CA LYS A 26 2.25 -3.18 11.86
C LYS A 26 3.61 -3.79 11.55
N LYS A 27 3.63 -4.83 10.70
CA LYS A 27 4.87 -5.39 10.17
C LYS A 27 5.62 -4.24 9.50
N GLU A 28 6.85 -3.96 9.93
CA GLU A 28 7.69 -2.92 9.35
C GLU A 28 8.77 -3.53 8.46
N LEU A 29 9.14 -2.82 7.39
CA LEU A 29 10.29 -3.20 6.57
C LEU A 29 11.61 -2.98 7.32
N ARG A 30 12.60 -3.84 7.08
CA ARG A 30 13.96 -3.63 7.56
C ARG A 30 14.56 -2.34 6.97
N LYS A 31 15.44 -1.68 7.71
CA LYS A 31 16.02 -0.37 7.34
C LYS A 31 16.76 -0.40 6.00
N ASP A 32 17.50 -1.46 5.72
CA ASP A 32 18.20 -1.69 4.46
C ASP A 32 17.23 -1.75 3.27
N LYS A 33 16.10 -2.46 3.44
CA LYS A 33 15.02 -2.54 2.45
C LYS A 33 14.34 -1.18 2.23
N LYS A 34 14.06 -0.42 3.29
CA LYS A 34 13.53 0.95 3.18
C LYS A 34 14.47 1.83 2.36
N ASN A 35 15.77 1.77 2.65
CA ASN A 35 16.78 2.53 1.91
C ASN A 35 16.90 2.10 0.45
N TYR A 36 16.78 0.79 0.17
CA TYR A 36 16.71 0.29 -1.21
C TYR A 36 15.55 0.92 -1.97
N TYR A 37 14.32 0.86 -1.43
CA TYR A 37 13.16 1.42 -2.11
C TYR A 37 13.23 2.94 -2.25
N ARG A 38 13.76 3.68 -1.27
CA ARG A 38 13.97 5.14 -1.42
C ARG A 38 14.88 5.47 -2.61
N LYS A 39 15.95 4.70 -2.81
CA LYS A 39 16.85 4.89 -3.96
C LYS A 39 16.17 4.55 -5.28
N GLU A 40 15.37 3.49 -5.32
CA GLU A 40 14.61 3.14 -6.53
C GLU A 40 13.57 4.20 -6.87
N ILE A 41 12.87 4.74 -5.87
CA ILE A 41 11.91 5.83 -6.05
C ILE A 41 12.61 7.08 -6.60
N GLN A 42 13.75 7.48 -6.03
CA GLN A 42 14.52 8.62 -6.52
C GLN A 42 14.99 8.45 -7.97
N LYS A 43 15.41 7.23 -8.35
CA LYS A 43 15.76 6.97 -9.75
C LYS A 43 14.57 7.16 -10.67
N ILE A 44 13.37 6.80 -10.21
CA ILE A 44 12.13 6.93 -10.97
C ILE A 44 11.75 8.41 -11.07
N SER A 45 11.83 9.21 -10.00
CA SER A 45 11.48 10.63 -10.03
C SER A 45 12.25 11.42 -11.10
N ASP A 46 13.47 11.00 -11.40
CA ASP A 46 14.36 11.62 -12.39
C ASP A 46 13.99 11.26 -13.85
N PHE A 47 13.02 10.37 -14.09
CA PHE A 47 12.56 10.05 -15.45
C PHE A 47 11.75 11.21 -16.04
N PRO A 48 12.00 11.60 -17.30
CA PRO A 48 11.30 12.73 -17.92
C PRO A 48 9.82 12.42 -18.20
N SER A 49 9.47 11.16 -18.45
CA SER A 49 8.09 10.78 -18.79
C SER A 49 7.24 10.56 -17.53
N PRO A 50 6.18 11.36 -17.28
CA PRO A 50 5.29 11.14 -16.13
C PRO A 50 4.51 9.82 -16.22
N SER A 51 4.12 9.39 -17.42
CA SER A 51 3.46 8.09 -17.62
C SER A 51 4.39 6.92 -17.29
N GLU A 52 5.66 7.01 -17.69
CA GLU A 52 6.66 6.00 -17.33
C GLU A 52 6.92 5.97 -15.82
N ARG A 53 6.97 7.13 -15.16
CA ARG A 53 7.07 7.21 -13.69
C ARG A 53 5.92 6.52 -12.98
N ILE A 54 4.68 6.80 -13.39
CA ILE A 54 3.49 6.14 -12.84
C ILE A 54 3.58 4.61 -12.99
N MET A 55 4.04 4.13 -14.15
CA MET A 55 4.20 2.69 -14.39
C MET A 55 5.25 2.07 -13.44
N LYS A 56 6.42 2.70 -13.30
CA LYS A 56 7.49 2.20 -12.44
C LYS A 56 7.15 2.31 -10.96
N TYR A 57 6.44 3.36 -10.53
CA TYR A 57 5.95 3.48 -9.16
C TYR A 57 4.99 2.36 -8.78
N ASP A 58 4.11 1.92 -9.69
CA ASP A 58 3.24 0.77 -9.44
C ASP A 58 4.01 -0.55 -9.31
N VAL A 59 5.11 -0.72 -10.07
CA VAL A 59 6.02 -1.87 -9.91
C VAL A 59 6.72 -1.83 -8.54
N VAL A 60 7.19 -0.67 -8.10
CA VAL A 60 7.79 -0.51 -6.77
C VAL A 60 6.77 -0.78 -5.67
N LEU A 61 5.54 -0.27 -5.80
CA LEU A 61 4.42 -0.56 -4.90
C LEU A 61 4.18 -2.07 -4.78
N HIS A 62 4.14 -2.78 -5.90
CA HIS A 62 3.97 -4.24 -5.92
C HIS A 62 5.01 -4.95 -5.04
N HIS A 63 6.29 -4.58 -5.20
CA HIS A 63 7.39 -5.18 -4.45
C HIS A 63 7.37 -4.80 -2.98
N ILE A 64 7.06 -3.55 -2.64
CA ILE A 64 6.87 -3.10 -1.26
C ILE A 64 5.77 -3.92 -0.58
N LEU A 65 4.60 -4.06 -1.20
CA LEU A 65 3.49 -4.84 -0.66
C LEU A 65 3.83 -6.33 -0.54
N LYS A 66 4.60 -6.87 -1.48
CA LYS A 66 5.10 -8.25 -1.40
C LYS A 66 6.03 -8.46 -0.21
N ASP A 67 6.95 -7.52 0.04
CA ASP A 67 7.83 -7.57 1.22
C ASP A 67 7.04 -7.41 2.54
N TYR A 68 5.93 -6.67 2.52
CA TYR A 68 4.96 -6.65 3.64
C TYR A 68 4.16 -7.95 3.77
N GLY A 69 4.21 -8.87 2.79
CA GLY A 69 3.59 -10.18 2.84
C GLY A 69 2.25 -10.29 2.09
N TYR A 70 1.89 -9.29 1.29
CA TYR A 70 0.70 -9.35 0.44
C TYR A 70 1.00 -10.09 -0.86
N SER A 71 0.23 -11.13 -1.17
CA SER A 71 0.35 -11.96 -2.36
C SER A 71 -0.54 -11.49 -3.51
N GLY A 72 -0.29 -12.02 -4.73
CA GLY A 72 -1.06 -11.69 -5.93
C GLY A 72 -0.52 -10.47 -6.68
N ASN A 73 -1.27 -9.98 -7.66
CA ASN A 73 -0.95 -8.73 -8.35
C ASN A 73 -1.31 -7.51 -7.48
N VAL A 74 -0.95 -6.29 -7.91
CA VAL A 74 -1.26 -5.06 -7.17
C VAL A 74 -2.75 -4.94 -6.84
N GLY A 75 -3.64 -5.24 -7.79
CA GLY A 75 -5.08 -5.21 -7.54
C GLY A 75 -5.52 -6.15 -6.41
N ASP A 76 -4.99 -7.37 -6.38
CA ASP A 76 -5.28 -8.34 -5.31
C ASP A 76 -4.68 -7.91 -3.97
N GLN A 77 -3.45 -7.37 -3.98
CA GLN A 77 -2.80 -6.81 -2.80
C GLN A 77 -3.62 -5.65 -2.21
N LEU A 78 -4.14 -4.76 -3.05
CA LEU A 78 -4.96 -3.63 -2.59
C LEU A 78 -6.35 -4.06 -2.10
N LYS A 79 -6.96 -5.10 -2.69
CA LYS A 79 -8.23 -5.68 -2.20
C LYS A 79 -8.10 -6.25 -0.79
N ALA A 80 -6.89 -6.72 -0.42
CA ALA A 80 -6.59 -7.18 0.93
C ALA A 80 -6.53 -6.03 1.98
N LYS A 81 -6.74 -4.77 1.56
CA LYS A 81 -6.72 -3.55 2.38
C LYS A 81 -5.47 -3.45 3.28
N PRO A 82 -4.28 -3.28 2.68
CA PRO A 82 -3.03 -3.26 3.42
C PRO A 82 -3.02 -2.20 4.53
N ARG A 83 -2.77 -2.60 5.78
CA ARG A 83 -2.74 -1.68 6.94
C ARG A 83 -1.57 -0.67 6.91
N VAL A 84 -0.60 -0.93 6.04
CA VAL A 84 0.56 -0.07 5.79
C VAL A 84 0.22 1.11 4.88
N ILE A 85 -0.84 0.99 4.07
CA ILE A 85 -1.31 2.08 3.21
C ILE A 85 -2.22 2.99 4.04
N HIS A 86 -1.86 4.27 4.10
CA HIS A 86 -2.66 5.29 4.79
C HIS A 86 -3.92 5.66 4.00
N ASP A 87 -3.76 5.94 2.70
CA ASP A 87 -4.86 6.29 1.80
C ASP A 87 -5.01 5.26 0.68
N LEU A 88 -5.82 4.24 0.95
CA LEU A 88 -6.08 3.15 0.01
C LEU A 88 -6.82 3.63 -1.24
N ASN A 89 -7.69 4.62 -1.11
CA ASN A 89 -8.48 5.12 -2.23
C ASN A 89 -7.60 5.83 -3.24
N THR A 90 -6.66 6.64 -2.76
CA THR A 90 -5.68 7.34 -3.60
C THR A 90 -4.78 6.33 -4.33
N ILE A 91 -4.17 5.37 -3.62
CA ILE A 91 -3.36 4.32 -4.26
C ILE A 91 -4.17 3.50 -5.27
N TRP A 92 -5.42 3.13 -4.95
CA TRP A 92 -6.30 2.42 -5.87
C TRP A 92 -6.60 3.23 -7.14
N SER A 93 -6.81 4.54 -6.99
CA SER A 93 -7.04 5.44 -8.13
C SER A 93 -5.82 5.53 -9.04
N LEU A 94 -4.61 5.59 -8.46
CA LEU A 94 -3.34 5.63 -9.18
C LEU A 94 -3.06 4.32 -9.90
N HIS A 95 -3.32 3.16 -9.26
CA HIS A 95 -3.24 1.86 -9.90
C HIS A 95 -4.18 1.74 -11.11
N LYS A 96 -5.42 2.25 -11.00
CA LYS A 96 -6.35 2.29 -12.14
C LYS A 96 -5.85 3.22 -13.25
N LEU A 97 -5.27 4.37 -12.91
CA LEU A 97 -4.65 5.27 -13.88
C LEU A 97 -3.53 4.55 -14.64
N ARG A 98 -2.66 3.81 -13.94
CA ARG A 98 -1.64 2.96 -14.56
C ARG A 98 -2.25 1.95 -15.54
N ASN A 99 -3.33 1.27 -15.16
CA ASN A 99 -4.00 0.30 -16.04
C ASN A 99 -4.60 0.98 -17.27
N LYS A 100 -5.14 2.18 -17.10
CA LYS A 100 -5.63 3.01 -18.21
C LYS A 100 -4.48 3.38 -19.15
N LEU A 101 -3.32 3.81 -18.63
CA LEU A 101 -2.15 4.13 -19.46
C LEU A 101 -1.60 2.91 -20.22
N ALA A 102 -1.72 1.70 -19.67
CA ALA A 102 -1.27 0.47 -20.32
C ALA A 102 -2.19 -0.01 -21.46
N HIS A 103 -3.50 0.28 -21.36
CA HIS A 103 -4.52 -0.35 -22.22
C HIS A 103 -5.31 0.63 -23.08
N SER A 104 -5.37 1.91 -22.72
CA SER A 104 -6.11 2.92 -23.47
C SER A 104 -5.17 3.80 -24.28
N MET A 105 -5.63 4.19 -25.47
CA MET A 105 -5.01 5.24 -26.30
C MET A 105 -5.55 6.62 -25.93
N ASP A 106 -6.19 6.76 -24.77
CA ASP A 106 -6.80 8.01 -24.34
C ASP A 106 -5.71 9.05 -24.06
N THR A 107 -5.82 10.20 -24.70
CA THR A 107 -4.94 11.33 -24.45
C THR A 107 -5.26 11.94 -23.10
N ILE A 108 -4.41 11.68 -22.10
CA ILE A 108 -4.44 12.35 -20.79
C ILE A 108 -3.46 13.52 -20.85
N SER A 109 -3.84 14.68 -20.30
CA SER A 109 -2.94 15.83 -20.29
C SER A 109 -1.66 15.53 -19.52
N GLU A 110 -0.53 15.98 -20.06
CA GLU A 110 0.79 15.77 -19.45
C GLU A 110 0.87 16.41 -18.06
N GLU A 111 0.29 17.60 -17.88
CA GLU A 111 0.18 18.26 -16.57
C GLU A 111 -0.55 17.39 -15.52
N LEU A 112 -1.64 16.71 -15.91
CA LEU A 112 -2.35 15.83 -15.00
C LEU A 112 -1.51 14.59 -14.67
N LEU A 113 -0.78 14.05 -15.64
CA LEU A 113 0.11 12.92 -15.43
C LEU A 113 1.26 13.29 -14.50
N GLU A 114 1.83 14.49 -14.64
CA GLU A 114 2.87 15.02 -13.74
C GLU A 114 2.37 15.03 -12.30
N ARG A 115 1.23 15.69 -12.07
CA ARG A 115 0.61 15.78 -10.74
C ARG A 115 0.30 14.40 -10.15
N LYS A 116 -0.13 13.46 -10.99
CA LYS A 116 -0.44 12.09 -10.56
C LYS A 116 0.82 11.28 -10.27
N ALA A 117 1.92 11.51 -11.00
CA ALA A 117 3.21 10.90 -10.70
C ALA A 117 3.76 11.39 -9.36
N GLU A 118 3.72 12.69 -9.09
CA GLU A 118 4.12 13.28 -7.80
C GLU A 118 3.26 12.77 -6.63
N GLU A 119 1.94 12.70 -6.83
CA GLU A 119 1.02 12.12 -5.84
C GLU A 119 1.37 10.65 -5.56
N PHE A 120 1.67 9.87 -6.60
CA PHE A 120 2.06 8.47 -6.44
C PHE A 120 3.37 8.33 -5.65
N GLU A 121 4.39 9.09 -6.02
CA GLU A 121 5.68 9.13 -5.33
C GLU A 121 5.51 9.40 -3.82
N LYS A 122 4.72 10.41 -3.49
CA LYS A 122 4.43 10.79 -2.12
C LYS A 122 3.75 9.65 -1.34
N GLU A 123 2.76 8.98 -1.94
CA GLU A 123 2.06 7.88 -1.26
C GLU A 123 2.95 6.64 -1.08
N ILE A 124 3.80 6.29 -2.05
CA ILE A 124 4.72 5.15 -1.88
C ILE A 124 5.84 5.44 -0.87
N LEU A 125 6.33 6.68 -0.78
CA LEU A 125 7.32 7.08 0.23
C LEU A 125 6.77 6.95 1.65
N ARG A 126 5.47 7.15 1.85
CA ARG A 126 4.81 6.94 3.17
C ARG A 126 4.78 5.48 3.61
N LEU A 127 5.03 4.53 2.70
CA LEU A 127 5.10 3.10 3.03
C LEU A 127 6.47 2.69 3.58
N LEU A 128 7.47 3.59 3.60
CA LEU A 128 8.86 3.32 3.99
C LEU A 128 9.22 3.99 5.32
#